data_AF-A0A949I8Z7-F1
#
_entry.id   AF-A0A949I8Z7-F1
#
_cell.length_a   1.000
_cell.length_b   1.000
_cell.length_c   1.000
_cell.angle_alpha   90.00
_cell.angle_beta   90.00
_cell.angle_gamma   90.00
#
_symmetry.space_group_name_H-M   'P 1'
#
loop_
_entity.id
_entity.type
_entity.pdbx_description
1 polymer ?
#
loop_
_entity_poly.entity_id
_entity_poly.type
_entity_poly.pdbx_seq_one_letter_code
_entity_poly.pdbx_strand_id
1 'polypeptide(L)'
;MQGVSLYEQQTLFAHALRHGDATLDTQALLCGSAPQRAAGMAVYRRNHDASLCAALRAAYPLVCAIVGDAFFATAARHYDDAYPGAFGDLHLRGAHFAAFLHAYAPAASLPYLPDVAALDWAVHRADSAADATALDAAQFAERLQHSPVHLRLRLQPAAAVLRSAFPLYDIWR
;
A
#
# COMPACT_ATOMS: atom_id res chain seq x y z
N MET A 1 30.20 -1.33 26.38
CA MET A 1 29.38 -1.42 25.17
C MET A 1 28.47 -0.19 25.13
N GLN A 2 28.73 0.76 24.23
CA GLN A 2 27.74 1.80 23.94
C GLN A 2 26.47 1.09 23.45
N GLY A 3 25.34 1.34 24.10
CA GLY A 3 24.08 0.70 23.73
C GLY A 3 23.67 1.16 22.34
N VAL A 4 23.38 0.20 21.46
CA VAL A 4 22.76 0.46 20.15
C VAL A 4 21.47 1.25 20.40
N SER A 5 21.27 2.34 19.67
CA SER A 5 20.07 3.17 19.82
C SER A 5 18.81 2.39 19.38
N LEU A 6 17.64 2.80 19.87
CA LEU A 6 16.37 2.19 19.44
C LEU A 6 16.19 2.24 17.92
N TYR A 7 16.59 3.35 17.29
CA TYR A 7 16.53 3.51 15.85
C TYR A 7 17.36 2.44 15.13
N GLU A 8 18.62 2.27 15.53
CA GLU A 8 19.51 1.26 14.96
C GLU A 8 18.97 -0.16 15.20
N GLN A 9 18.42 -0.45 16.39
CA GLN A 9 17.78 -1.73 16.68
C GLN A 9 16.58 -2.00 15.75
N GLN A 10 15.71 -1.01 15.54
CA GLN A 10 14.56 -1.11 14.65
C GLN A 10 14.98 -1.27 13.18
N THR A 11 16.01 -0.54 12.73
CA THR A 11 16.56 -0.68 11.38
C THR A 11 17.14 -2.07 11.15
N LEU A 12 17.93 -2.58 12.11
CA LEU A 12 18.51 -3.93 12.04
C LEU A 12 17.42 -5.01 12.03
N PHE A 13 16.39 -4.86 12.86
CA PHE A 13 15.26 -5.80 12.88
C PHE A 13 14.48 -5.79 11.56
N ALA A 14 14.15 -4.60 11.04
CA ALA A 14 13.44 -4.45 9.77
C ALA A 14 14.25 -5.01 8.59
N HIS A 15 15.57 -4.82 8.59
CA HIS A 15 16.45 -5.42 7.58
C HIS A 15 16.47 -6.95 7.67
N ALA A 16 16.61 -7.51 8.88
CA ALA A 16 16.61 -8.96 9.11
C ALA A 16 15.26 -9.63 8.74
N LEU A 17 14.16 -8.89 8.89
CA LEU A 17 12.83 -9.31 8.46
C LEU A 17 12.76 -9.46 6.92
N ARG A 18 13.34 -8.51 6.17
CA ARG A 18 13.23 -8.48 4.69
C ARG A 18 14.22 -9.38 3.98
N HIS A 19 15.50 -9.37 4.38
CA HIS A 19 16.56 -9.98 3.59
C HIS A 19 16.89 -11.42 4.01
N GLY A 20 16.24 -11.93 5.07
CA GLY A 20 16.46 -13.30 5.56
C GLY A 20 17.89 -13.57 6.07
N ASP A 21 18.77 -12.57 6.01
CA ASP A 21 20.18 -12.72 6.28
C ASP A 21 20.39 -12.77 7.80
N ALA A 22 20.49 -14.00 8.32
CA ALA A 22 20.74 -14.30 9.72
C ALA A 22 22.16 -13.90 10.19
N THR A 23 22.92 -13.24 9.32
CA THR A 23 24.27 -12.72 9.58
C THR A 23 24.27 -11.39 10.32
N LEU A 24 23.16 -10.65 10.32
CA LEU A 24 22.98 -9.56 11.27
C LEU A 24 22.67 -10.16 12.63
N ASP A 25 23.43 -9.71 13.63
CA ASP A 25 23.48 -10.23 14.98
C ASP A 25 22.13 -10.14 15.70
N THR A 26 21.20 -11.05 15.36
CA THR A 26 19.90 -11.19 16.04
C THR A 26 20.09 -11.51 17.52
N GLN A 27 21.30 -11.85 17.96
CA GLN A 27 21.70 -11.97 19.37
C GLN A 27 21.37 -10.71 20.17
N ALA A 28 21.51 -9.53 19.55
CA ALA A 28 21.24 -8.25 20.20
C ALA A 28 19.76 -7.85 20.19
N LEU A 29 18.94 -8.48 19.35
CA LEU A 29 17.53 -8.09 19.12
C LEU A 29 16.51 -9.07 19.72
N LEU A 30 16.86 -10.35 19.82
CA LEU A 30 15.98 -11.41 20.30
C LEU A 30 16.63 -12.18 21.44
N CYS A 31 15.87 -12.44 22.49
CA CYS A 31 16.31 -13.27 23.61
C CYS A 31 16.28 -14.77 23.26
N GLY A 32 17.13 -15.56 23.91
CA GLY A 32 17.18 -17.03 23.75
C GLY A 32 18.40 -17.52 22.98
N SER A 33 18.51 -18.83 22.78
CA SER A 33 19.58 -19.49 22.02
C SER A 33 19.51 -19.18 20.51
N ALA A 34 20.60 -19.42 19.76
CA ALA A 34 20.63 -19.22 18.31
C ALA A 34 19.47 -19.92 17.55
N PRO A 35 19.15 -21.20 17.82
CA PRO A 35 18.00 -21.85 17.19
C PRO A 35 16.65 -21.18 17.52
N GLN A 36 16.46 -20.76 18.78
CA GLN A 36 15.22 -20.09 19.21
C GLN A 36 15.06 -18.72 18.54
N ARG A 37 16.13 -17.94 18.43
CA ARG A 37 16.12 -16.64 17.73
C ARG A 37 15.83 -16.80 16.24
N ALA A 38 16.44 -17.78 15.59
CA ALA A 38 16.17 -18.09 14.18
C ALA A 38 14.71 -18.50 13.95
N ALA A 39 14.16 -19.36 14.82
CA ALA A 39 12.75 -19.75 14.77
C ALA A 39 11.80 -18.57 15.00
N GLY A 40 12.10 -17.71 15.99
CA GLY A 40 11.35 -16.49 16.27
C GLY A 40 11.35 -15.54 15.07
N MET A 41 12.52 -15.29 14.47
CA MET A 41 12.61 -14.45 13.27
C MET A 41 11.82 -15.04 12.10
N ALA A 42 11.83 -16.35 11.91
CA ALA A 42 11.02 -17.00 10.88
C ALA A 42 9.50 -16.83 11.11
N VAL A 43 9.04 -16.79 12.37
CA VAL A 43 7.64 -16.45 12.70
C VAL A 43 7.34 -15.00 12.33
N TYR A 44 8.20 -14.04 12.70
CA TYR A 44 8.00 -12.63 12.34
C TYR A 44 7.93 -12.41 10.84
N ARG A 45 8.82 -13.03 10.06
CA ARG A 45 8.79 -12.94 8.59
C ARG A 45 7.49 -13.46 8.00
N ARG A 46 7.06 -14.64 8.43
CA ARG A 46 5.78 -15.20 7.97
C ARG A 46 4.60 -14.29 8.31
N ASN A 47 4.59 -13.72 9.52
CA ASN A 47 3.53 -12.79 9.92
C ASN A 47 3.56 -11.50 9.08
N HIS A 48 4.75 -10.95 8.83
CA HIS A 48 4.92 -9.78 7.97
C HIS A 48 4.32 -10.02 6.57
N ASP A 49 4.71 -11.12 5.92
CA ASP A 49 4.26 -11.44 4.57
C ASP A 49 2.75 -11.69 4.54
N ALA A 50 2.23 -12.39 5.55
CA ALA A 50 0.80 -12.64 5.70
C ALA A 50 0.01 -11.35 5.91
N SER A 51 0.47 -10.46 6.79
CA SER A 51 -0.17 -9.18 7.07
C SER A 51 -0.14 -8.25 5.86
N LEU A 52 0.99 -8.18 5.15
CA LEU A 52 1.09 -7.41 3.92
C LEU A 52 0.12 -7.92 2.86
N CYS A 53 0.14 -9.23 2.62
CA CYS A 53 -0.72 -9.83 1.61
C CYS A 53 -2.20 -9.64 1.97
N ALA A 54 -2.57 -9.77 3.24
CA ALA A 54 -3.93 -9.50 3.72
C ALA A 54 -4.34 -8.03 3.53
N ALA A 55 -3.46 -7.08 3.83
CA ALA A 55 -3.74 -5.66 3.63
C ALA A 55 -3.89 -5.29 2.15
N LEU A 56 -3.02 -5.82 1.30
CA LEU A 56 -3.15 -5.64 -0.15
C LEU A 56 -4.46 -6.26 -0.65
N ARG A 57 -4.86 -7.46 -0.17
CA ARG A 57 -6.15 -8.04 -0.54
C ARG A 57 -7.33 -7.14 -0.16
N ALA A 58 -7.28 -6.54 1.03
CA ALA A 58 -8.32 -5.61 1.48
C ALA A 58 -8.37 -4.34 0.62
N ALA A 59 -7.22 -3.82 0.20
CA ALA A 59 -7.12 -2.63 -0.64
C ALA A 59 -7.40 -2.89 -2.14
N TYR A 60 -7.29 -4.14 -2.60
CA TYR A 60 -7.40 -4.53 -4.02
C TYR A 60 -8.38 -5.68 -4.30
N PRO A 61 -9.65 -5.58 -3.85
CA PRO A 61 -10.62 -6.67 -3.96
C PRO A 61 -10.96 -7.04 -5.41
N LEU A 62 -11.06 -6.08 -6.33
CA LEU A 62 -11.41 -6.36 -7.73
C LEU A 62 -10.24 -7.01 -8.46
N VAL A 63 -9.01 -6.54 -8.21
CA VAL A 63 -7.80 -7.23 -8.71
C VAL A 63 -7.76 -8.68 -8.23
N CYS A 64 -8.02 -8.93 -6.94
CA CYS A 64 -8.08 -10.30 -6.38
C CYS A 64 -9.13 -11.15 -7.08
N ALA A 65 -10.32 -10.62 -7.32
CA ALA A 65 -11.40 -11.32 -8.00
C ALA A 65 -11.05 -11.70 -9.45
N ILE A 66 -10.33 -10.83 -10.17
CA ILE A 66 -9.94 -11.06 -11.57
C ILE A 66 -8.83 -12.12 -11.68
N VAL A 67 -7.78 -12.02 -10.86
CA VAL A 67 -6.57 -12.85 -11.03
C VAL A 67 -6.58 -14.11 -10.17
N GLY A 68 -7.43 -14.17 -9.15
CA GLY A 68 -7.51 -15.25 -8.17
C GLY A 68 -6.39 -15.20 -7.12
N ASP A 69 -6.62 -15.92 -6.01
CA ASP A 69 -5.81 -15.84 -4.80
C ASP A 69 -4.34 -16.23 -5.00
N ALA A 70 -4.07 -17.27 -5.79
CA ALA A 70 -2.73 -17.78 -5.98
C ALA A 70 -1.84 -16.81 -6.76
N PHE A 71 -2.39 -16.20 -7.82
CA PHE A 71 -1.71 -15.16 -8.59
C PHE A 71 -1.50 -13.93 -7.71
N PHE A 72 -2.55 -13.46 -7.03
CA PHE A 72 -2.48 -12.28 -6.20
C PHE A 72 -1.44 -12.42 -5.09
N ALA A 73 -1.43 -13.57 -4.38
CA ALA A 73 -0.44 -13.83 -3.34
C ALA A 73 0.99 -13.76 -3.86
N THR A 74 1.21 -14.23 -5.09
CA THR A 74 2.53 -14.18 -5.73
C THR A 74 2.90 -12.75 -6.13
N ALA A 75 2.00 -12.04 -6.78
CA ALA A 75 2.17 -10.63 -7.14
C ALA A 75 2.45 -9.76 -5.89
N ALA A 76 1.74 -9.99 -4.79
CA ALA A 76 1.93 -9.28 -3.53
C ALA A 76 3.34 -9.45 -2.93
N ARG A 77 3.93 -10.66 -3.02
CA ARG A 77 5.31 -10.90 -2.58
C ARG A 77 6.32 -10.17 -3.46
N HIS A 78 6.20 -10.29 -4.77
CA HIS A 78 7.06 -9.58 -5.72
C HIS A 78 6.93 -8.05 -5.60
N TYR A 79 5.73 -7.57 -5.28
CA TYR A 79 5.51 -6.16 -4.98
C TYR A 79 6.28 -5.72 -3.73
N ASP A 80 6.28 -6.51 -2.67
CA ASP A 80 7.03 -6.17 -1.46
C ASP A 80 8.53 -6.06 -1.70
N ASP A 81 9.06 -6.98 -2.50
CA ASP A 81 10.47 -6.98 -2.90
C ASP A 81 10.82 -5.76 -3.75
N ALA A 82 9.93 -5.36 -4.67
CA ALA A 82 10.13 -4.23 -5.57
C ALA A 82 9.89 -2.87 -4.90
N TYR A 83 8.99 -2.82 -3.92
CA TYR A 83 8.62 -1.63 -3.17
C TYR A 83 8.82 -1.88 -1.67
N PRO A 84 10.08 -1.98 -1.20
CA PRO A 84 10.41 -2.07 0.21
C PRO A 84 10.13 -0.70 0.85
N GLY A 85 8.85 -0.37 1.05
CA GLY A 85 8.44 0.97 1.43
C GLY A 85 9.03 1.39 2.76
N ALA A 86 9.32 2.69 2.86
CA ALA A 86 9.70 3.40 4.08
C ALA A 86 8.53 3.59 5.06
N PHE A 87 7.31 3.26 4.64
CA PHE A 87 6.08 3.51 5.39
C PHE A 87 5.76 2.33 6.31
N GLY A 88 5.73 2.61 7.63
CA GLY A 88 5.20 1.69 8.65
C GLY A 88 3.67 1.65 8.69
N ASP A 89 3.00 2.47 7.88
CA ASP A 89 1.54 2.47 7.76
C ASP A 89 1.08 1.51 6.66
N LEU A 90 0.36 0.47 7.09
CA LEU A 90 -0.14 -0.58 6.24
C LEU A 90 -1.24 -0.08 5.28
N HIS A 91 -1.98 0.98 5.65
CA HIS A 91 -3.01 1.58 4.80
C HIS A 91 -2.44 2.26 3.56
N LEU A 92 -1.17 2.69 3.61
CA LEU A 92 -0.47 3.34 2.50
C LEU A 92 0.42 2.37 1.71
N ARG A 93 0.56 1.13 2.19
CA ARG A 93 1.49 0.14 1.65
C ARG A 93 1.16 -0.26 0.21
N GLY A 94 -0.10 -0.16 -0.20
CA GLY A 94 -0.56 -0.46 -1.56
C GLY A 94 -0.23 0.60 -2.61
N ALA A 95 0.17 1.83 -2.24
CA ALA A 95 0.12 2.99 -3.14
C ALA A 95 0.76 2.83 -4.53
N HIS A 96 1.76 1.96 -4.70
CA HIS A 96 2.46 1.73 -5.96
C HIS A 96 2.03 0.45 -6.69
N PHE A 97 1.05 -0.29 -6.18
CA PHE A 97 0.68 -1.61 -6.71
C PHE A 97 0.15 -1.54 -8.14
N ALA A 98 -0.60 -0.49 -8.51
CA ALA A 98 -1.02 -0.28 -9.90
C ALA A 98 0.18 -0.10 -10.85
N ALA A 99 1.16 0.74 -10.48
CA ALA A 99 2.38 0.95 -11.24
C ALA A 99 3.24 -0.33 -11.31
N PHE A 100 3.30 -1.08 -10.22
CA PHE A 100 3.93 -2.40 -10.18
C PHE A 100 3.29 -3.36 -11.19
N LEU A 101 1.97 -3.51 -11.17
CA LEU A 101 1.25 -4.41 -12.07
C LEU A 101 1.45 -4.04 -13.55
N HIS A 102 1.62 -2.75 -13.84
CA HIS A 102 1.95 -2.29 -15.19
C HIS A 102 3.29 -2.84 -15.71
N ALA A 103 4.29 -2.96 -14.83
CA ALA A 103 5.61 -3.51 -15.17
C ALA A 103 5.74 -5.03 -14.91
N TYR A 104 4.75 -5.63 -14.25
CA TYR A 104 4.80 -7.03 -13.84
C TYR A 104 4.46 -7.96 -15.01
N ALA A 105 5.49 -8.54 -15.63
CA ALA A 105 5.35 -9.39 -16.83
C ALA A 105 4.27 -10.49 -16.73
N PRO A 106 4.08 -11.19 -15.59
CA PRO A 106 3.00 -12.17 -15.47
C PRO A 106 1.57 -11.61 -15.58
N ALA A 107 1.37 -10.29 -15.40
CA ALA A 107 0.08 -9.62 -15.59
C ALA A 107 -0.12 -9.08 -17.03
N ALA A 108 0.84 -9.25 -17.94
CA ALA A 108 0.82 -8.62 -19.26
C ALA A 108 -0.36 -9.05 -20.15
N SER A 109 -0.97 -10.21 -19.89
CA SER A 109 -2.17 -10.67 -20.59
C SER A 109 -3.44 -9.89 -20.22
N LEU A 110 -3.40 -9.11 -19.15
CA LEU A 110 -4.52 -8.31 -18.63
C LEU A 110 -4.13 -6.82 -18.65
N PRO A 111 -4.10 -6.16 -19.83
CA PRO A 111 -3.58 -4.79 -19.95
C PRO A 111 -4.41 -3.75 -19.18
N TYR A 112 -5.64 -4.08 -18.79
CA TYR A 112 -6.53 -3.23 -18.00
C TYR A 112 -6.37 -3.42 -16.48
N LEU A 113 -5.62 -4.43 -16.03
CA LEU A 113 -5.45 -4.73 -14.61
C LEU A 113 -4.79 -3.60 -13.80
N PRO A 114 -3.79 -2.85 -14.33
CA PRO A 114 -3.25 -1.68 -13.63
C PRO A 114 -4.30 -0.59 -13.39
N ASP A 115 -5.19 -0.37 -14.35
CA ASP A 115 -6.25 0.64 -14.24
C ASP A 115 -7.33 0.20 -13.23
N VAL A 116 -7.63 -1.10 -13.18
CA VAL A 116 -8.46 -1.70 -12.13
C VAL A 116 -7.82 -1.54 -10.76
N ALA A 117 -6.51 -1.78 -10.63
CA ALA A 117 -5.80 -1.56 -9.38
C ALA A 117 -5.81 -0.07 -8.97
N ALA A 118 -5.73 0.85 -9.93
CA ALA A 118 -5.87 2.29 -9.64
C ALA A 118 -7.27 2.64 -9.13
N LEU A 119 -8.32 1.98 -9.64
CA LEU A 119 -9.69 2.11 -9.13
C LEU A 119 -9.83 1.60 -7.70
N ASP A 120 -9.42 0.34 -7.46
CA ASP A 120 -9.42 -0.27 -6.13
C ASP A 120 -8.71 0.63 -5.10
N TRP A 121 -7.54 1.15 -5.46
CA TRP A 121 -6.79 2.05 -4.60
C TRP A 121 -7.51 3.38 -4.33
N ALA A 122 -8.15 3.97 -5.34
CA ALA A 122 -8.91 5.19 -5.17
C ALA A 122 -10.10 5.00 -4.20
N VAL A 123 -10.79 3.86 -4.30
CA VAL A 123 -11.88 3.49 -3.38
C VAL A 123 -11.35 3.27 -1.96
N HIS A 124 -10.27 2.49 -1.81
CA HIS A 124 -9.61 2.28 -0.52
C HIS A 124 -9.18 3.60 0.15
N ARG A 125 -8.62 4.52 -0.65
CA ARG A 125 -8.22 5.86 -0.18
C ARG A 125 -9.40 6.75 0.19
N ALA A 126 -10.54 6.59 -0.47
CA ALA A 126 -11.75 7.35 -0.18
C ALA A 126 -12.39 6.91 1.14
N ASP A 127 -12.39 5.62 1.44
CA ASP A 127 -12.93 5.06 2.69
C ASP A 127 -12.21 5.59 3.94
N SER A 128 -10.88 5.74 3.86
CA SER A 128 -10.06 6.28 4.96
C SER A 128 -9.79 7.78 4.85
N ALA A 129 -10.45 8.50 3.94
CA ALA A 129 -10.23 9.93 3.75
C ALA A 129 -10.83 10.74 4.92
N ALA A 130 -10.19 11.87 5.27
CA ALA A 130 -10.73 12.76 6.28
C ALA A 130 -12.06 13.38 5.81
N ASP A 131 -13.03 13.43 6.71
CA ASP A 131 -14.28 14.16 6.48
C ASP A 131 -13.98 15.63 6.17
N ALA A 132 -14.65 16.14 5.16
CA ALA A 132 -14.58 17.54 4.78
C ALA A 132 -15.99 18.07 4.58
N THR A 133 -16.21 19.29 5.06
CA THR A 133 -17.50 19.95 4.91
C THR A 133 -17.77 20.18 3.43
N ALA A 134 -18.95 19.76 2.98
CA ALA A 134 -19.41 20.02 1.63
C ALA A 134 -19.42 21.53 1.36
N LEU A 135 -19.01 21.92 0.15
CA LEU A 135 -19.07 23.31 -0.27
C LEU A 135 -20.54 23.68 -0.50
N ASP A 136 -21.04 24.64 0.27
CA ASP A 136 -22.37 25.21 0.06
C ASP A 136 -22.38 26.05 -1.23
N ALA A 137 -23.34 25.76 -2.13
CA ALA A 137 -23.41 26.40 -3.43
C ALA A 137 -23.70 27.91 -3.35
N ALA A 138 -24.47 28.37 -2.36
CA ALA A 138 -24.75 29.78 -2.14
C ALA A 138 -23.52 30.51 -1.59
N GLN A 139 -22.82 29.92 -0.62
CA GLN A 139 -21.56 30.46 -0.09
C GLN A 139 -20.47 30.51 -1.17
N PHE A 140 -20.44 29.52 -2.07
CA PHE A 140 -19.53 29.53 -3.21
C PHE A 140 -19.85 30.64 -4.20
N ALA A 141 -21.12 30.80 -4.57
CA ALA A 141 -21.57 31.86 -5.48
C ALA A 141 -21.25 33.26 -4.93
N GLU A 142 -21.49 33.49 -3.64
CA GLU A 142 -21.15 34.74 -2.97
C GLU A 142 -19.64 35.03 -3.01
N ARG A 143 -18.80 34.04 -2.69
CA ARG A 143 -17.34 34.19 -2.74
C ARG A 143 -16.83 34.46 -4.15
N LEU A 144 -17.44 33.84 -5.16
CA LEU A 144 -17.09 34.05 -6.56
C LEU A 144 -17.36 35.48 -7.02
N GLN A 145 -18.46 36.09 -6.56
CA GLN A 145 -18.81 37.48 -6.90
C GLN A 145 -17.83 38.50 -6.31
N HIS A 146 -17.31 38.26 -5.11
CA HIS A 146 -16.47 39.24 -4.39
C HIS A 146 -14.97 39.12 -4.69
N SER A 147 -14.47 37.95 -5.08
CA SER A 147 -13.03 37.74 -5.35
C SER A 147 -12.76 36.59 -6.33
N PRO A 148 -13.16 36.71 -7.61
CA PRO A 148 -13.02 35.63 -8.59
C PRO A 148 -11.56 35.25 -8.87
N VAL A 149 -10.60 36.18 -8.73
CA VAL A 149 -9.20 35.99 -9.14
C VAL A 149 -8.39 35.13 -8.15
N HIS A 150 -8.91 34.84 -6.96
CA HIS A 150 -8.19 34.13 -5.89
C HIS A 150 -8.80 32.77 -5.49
N LEU A 151 -9.84 32.31 -6.17
CA LEU A 151 -10.49 31.05 -5.85
C LEU A 151 -9.72 29.85 -6.43
N ARG A 152 -9.32 28.93 -5.55
CA ARG A 152 -8.75 27.63 -5.93
C ARG A 152 -9.70 26.53 -5.50
N LEU A 153 -10.28 25.83 -6.47
CA LEU A 153 -11.06 24.63 -6.21
C LEU A 153 -10.10 23.46 -5.97
N ARG A 154 -10.44 22.63 -4.98
CA ARG A 154 -9.77 21.36 -4.72
C ARG A 154 -10.84 20.28 -4.65
N LEU A 155 -10.47 19.07 -5.08
CA LEU A 155 -11.32 17.92 -4.86
C LEU A 155 -11.46 17.65 -3.36
N GLN A 156 -12.62 17.12 -2.98
CA GLN A 156 -12.82 16.57 -1.64
C GLN A 156 -11.78 15.47 -1.36
N PRO A 157 -11.34 15.27 -0.11
CA PRO A 157 -10.33 14.26 0.22
C PRO A 157 -10.68 12.84 -0.24
N ALA A 158 -11.97 12.50 -0.24
CA ALA A 158 -12.49 11.21 -0.68
C ALA A 158 -12.75 11.12 -2.21
N ALA A 159 -12.50 12.19 -2.97
CA ALA A 159 -12.77 12.23 -4.39
C ALA A 159 -11.46 12.12 -5.20
N ALA A 160 -11.44 11.18 -6.15
CA ALA A 160 -10.36 10.99 -7.10
C ALA A 160 -10.90 10.97 -8.54
N VAL A 161 -10.10 11.43 -9.49
CA VAL A 161 -10.41 11.34 -10.92
C VAL A 161 -9.45 10.35 -11.55
N LEU A 162 -10.02 9.31 -12.15
CA LEU A 162 -9.27 8.28 -12.87
C LEU A 162 -9.52 8.42 -14.37
N ARG A 163 -8.50 8.13 -15.16
CA ARG A 163 -8.58 8.08 -16.62
C ARG A 163 -8.11 6.71 -17.05
N SER A 164 -8.91 6.04 -17.87
CA SER A 164 -8.61 4.71 -18.39
C SER A 164 -9.09 4.62 -19.84
N ALA A 165 -8.37 3.85 -20.64
CA ALA A 165 -8.83 3.44 -21.97
C ALA A 165 -9.84 2.28 -21.92
N PHE A 166 -10.07 1.72 -20.73
CA PHE A 166 -10.92 0.56 -20.50
C PHE A 166 -12.18 0.96 -19.72
N PRO A 167 -13.28 0.20 -19.85
CA PRO A 167 -14.56 0.52 -19.21
C PRO A 167 -14.57 0.12 -17.74
N LEU A 168 -13.78 0.81 -16.89
CA LEU A 168 -13.62 0.47 -15.47
C LEU A 168 -14.94 0.40 -14.70
N TYR A 169 -15.89 1.29 -15.01
CA TYR A 169 -17.21 1.29 -14.39
C TYR A 169 -17.98 -0.01 -14.66
N ASP A 170 -17.89 -0.53 -15.89
CA ASP A 170 -18.57 -1.78 -16.26
C ASP A 170 -17.88 -3.02 -15.69
N ILE A 171 -16.58 -2.94 -15.39
CA ILE A 171 -15.83 -4.01 -14.73
C ILE A 171 -16.14 -4.06 -13.23
N TRP A 172 -16.42 -2.90 -12.61
CA TRP A 172 -16.65 -2.79 -11.17
C TRP A 172 -18.08 -3.16 -10.72
N ARG A 173 -19.05 -3.02 -11.61
CA ARG A 173 -20.49 -3.22 -11.34
C ARG A 173 -20.94 -4.69 -11.31
#